data_AF-A0A9P2W3K0-F1
#
_entry.id   AF-A0A9P2W3K0-F1
#
_cell.length_a   1.000
_cell.length_b   1.000
_cell.length_c   1.000
_cell.angle_alpha   90.00
_cell.angle_beta   90.00
_cell.angle_gamma   90.00
#
_symmetry.space_group_name_H-M   'P 1'
#
loop_
_entity.id
_entity.type
_entity.pdbx_description
1 polymer ?
#
loop_
_entity_poly.entity_id
_entity_poly.type
_entity_poly.pdbx_seq_one_letter_code
_entity_poly.pdbx_strand_id
1 'polypeptide(L)'
;MQGKNSTLDKEPRFFSFEEAFLTAKNYRVLFYISVIIVLFRIAIFVPFFLSWEPTEWQKTILSGVYILQEVIGLCILAFIPVMLVLRIILGYLLEKNIQKLEEAICKRNKTTRLRDELSKESWGKNGH
;
A
#
# COMPACT_ATOMS: atom_id res chain seq x y z
N MET A 1 15.87 46.47 -9.78
CA MET A 1 15.43 46.25 -8.39
C MET A 1 14.39 45.14 -8.37
N GLN A 2 14.48 44.24 -7.39
CA GLN A 2 13.48 43.22 -6.99
C GLN A 2 13.11 42.17 -8.07
N GLY A 3 13.49 40.88 -8.02
CA GLY A 3 13.73 40.00 -6.88
C GLY A 3 12.45 39.26 -6.51
N LYS A 4 12.13 38.14 -7.19
CA LYS A 4 11.16 37.11 -6.75
C LYS A 4 11.55 35.72 -7.28
N ASN A 5 12.61 35.19 -6.67
CA ASN A 5 12.81 33.80 -6.31
C ASN A 5 11.48 33.11 -5.92
N SER A 6 10.85 32.48 -6.90
CA SER A 6 9.81 31.46 -6.68
C SER A 6 10.50 30.19 -6.17
N THR A 7 10.84 30.19 -4.88
CA THR A 7 10.99 28.96 -4.11
C THR A 7 9.64 28.25 -4.15
N LEU A 8 9.50 27.38 -5.15
CA LEU A 8 8.43 26.40 -5.22
C LEU A 8 8.68 25.46 -4.04
N ASP A 9 8.12 25.85 -2.90
CA ASP A 9 8.00 25.07 -1.68
C ASP A 9 7.16 23.84 -2.04
N LYS A 10 7.83 22.83 -2.59
CA LYS A 10 7.25 21.50 -2.76
C LYS A 10 7.17 20.96 -1.35
N GLU A 11 6.02 21.20 -0.72
CA GLU A 11 5.58 20.41 0.42
C GLU A 11 6.00 18.96 0.19
N PRO A 12 6.62 18.29 1.18
CA PRO A 12 6.85 16.88 1.08
C PRO A 12 5.46 16.25 0.96
N ARG A 13 5.11 15.81 -0.25
CA ARG A 13 3.96 14.93 -0.45
C ARG A 13 4.28 13.70 0.36
N PHE A 14 3.77 13.66 1.58
CA PHE A 14 3.61 12.45 2.34
C PHE A 14 2.90 11.49 1.40
N PHE A 15 3.67 10.57 0.82
CA PHE A 15 3.16 9.53 -0.04
C PHE A 15 2.26 8.72 0.88
N SER A 16 0.97 9.06 0.88
CA SER A 16 0.00 8.41 1.75
C SER A 16 -0.01 6.95 1.30
N PHE A 17 0.52 6.08 2.16
CA PHE A 17 0.64 4.67 1.85
C PHE A 17 -0.74 4.06 1.58
N GLU A 18 -1.81 4.68 2.11
CA GLU A 18 -3.19 4.43 1.71
C GLU A 18 -3.42 4.65 0.21
N GLU A 19 -2.97 5.74 -0.41
CA GLU A 19 -3.13 5.96 -1.86
C GLU A 19 -2.31 5.00 -2.73
N ALA A 20 -1.10 4.64 -2.28
CA ALA A 20 -0.20 3.74 -3.02
C ALA A 20 -0.65 2.26 -2.97
N PHE A 21 -1.19 1.81 -1.83
CA PHE A 21 -1.66 0.42 -1.68
C PHE A 21 -3.15 0.24 -2.02
N LEU A 22 -3.99 1.26 -1.76
CA LEU A 22 -5.41 1.33 -2.10
C LEU A 22 -5.67 2.22 -3.32
N THR A 23 -4.77 2.21 -4.30
CA THR A 23 -5.16 2.71 -5.63
C THR A 23 -6.48 2.04 -6.02
N ALA A 24 -7.46 2.82 -6.50
CA ALA A 24 -8.84 2.38 -6.77
C ALA A 24 -8.94 1.05 -7.57
N LYS A 25 -7.90 0.72 -8.33
CA LYS A 25 -7.72 -0.55 -9.04
C LYS A 25 -7.61 -1.78 -8.12
N ASN A 26 -6.84 -1.69 -7.02
CA ASN A 26 -6.70 -2.79 -6.05
C ASN A 26 -7.97 -2.97 -5.21
N TYR A 27 -8.70 -1.88 -4.93
CA TYR A 27 -9.98 -1.94 -4.23
C TYR A 27 -11.06 -2.66 -5.05
N ARG A 28 -11.11 -2.44 -6.38
CA ARG A 28 -12.03 -3.19 -7.25
C ARG A 28 -11.78 -4.69 -7.19
N VAL A 29 -10.53 -5.14 -7.18
CA VAL A 29 -10.19 -6.58 -7.10
C VAL A 29 -10.67 -7.16 -5.77
N LEU A 30 -10.39 -6.48 -4.65
CA LEU A 30 -10.89 -6.90 -3.34
C LEU A 30 -12.43 -6.93 -3.27
N PHE A 31 -13.08 -5.95 -3.90
CA PHE A 31 -14.53 -5.92 -4.00
C PHE A 31 -15.09 -7.12 -4.79
N TYR A 32 -14.53 -7.42 -5.97
CA TYR A 32 -14.95 -8.60 -6.73
C TYR A 32 -14.72 -9.91 -5.98
N ILE A 33 -13.57 -10.07 -5.30
CA ILE A 33 -13.29 -11.24 -4.47
C ILE A 33 -14.33 -11.35 -3.34
N SER A 34 -14.64 -10.25 -2.66
CA SER A 34 -15.66 -10.21 -1.62
C SER A 34 -17.04 -10.59 -2.15
N VAL A 35 -17.46 -10.04 -3.29
CA VAL A 35 -18.73 -10.38 -3.94
C VAL A 35 -18.79 -11.86 -4.32
N ILE A 36 -17.73 -12.43 -4.88
CA ILE A 36 -17.67 -13.86 -5.22
C ILE A 36 -17.83 -14.72 -3.96
N ILE A 37 -17.14 -14.38 -2.87
CA ILE A 37 -17.26 -15.11 -1.60
C ILE A 37 -18.70 -15.06 -1.07
N VAL A 38 -19.34 -13.89 -1.12
CA VAL A 38 -20.73 -13.71 -0.67
C VAL A 38 -21.70 -14.51 -1.55
N LEU A 39 -21.58 -14.43 -2.87
CA LEU A 39 -22.41 -15.20 -3.80
C LEU A 39 -22.23 -16.70 -3.59
N PHE A 40 -20.99 -17.15 -3.36
CA PHE A 40 -20.69 -18.56 -3.10
C PHE A 40 -21.28 -19.04 -1.76
N ARG A 41 -21.19 -18.20 -0.71
CA ARG A 41 -21.88 -18.44 0.57
C ARG A 41 -23.40 -18.57 0.38
N ILE A 42 -24.02 -17.65 -0.35
CA ILE A 42 -25.45 -17.69 -0.64
C ILE A 42 -25.79 -18.97 -1.41
N ALA A 43 -25.03 -19.34 -2.44
CA ALA A 43 -25.26 -20.55 -3.23
C ALA A 43 -25.21 -21.85 -2.39
N ILE A 44 -24.39 -21.89 -1.33
CA ILE A 44 -24.32 -23.03 -0.41
C ILE A 44 -25.49 -23.03 0.58
N PHE A 45 -25.91 -21.86 1.08
CA PHE A 45 -26.99 -21.76 2.06
C PHE A 45 -28.39 -21.87 1.45
N VAL A 46 -28.60 -21.42 0.21
CA VAL A 46 -29.89 -21.42 -0.49
C VAL A 46 -30.54 -22.82 -0.55
N PRO A 47 -29.83 -23.91 -0.90
CA PRO A 47 -30.36 -25.27 -0.86
C PRO A 47 -30.85 -25.68 0.53
N PHE A 48 -30.16 -25.23 1.59
CA PHE A 48 -30.52 -25.52 2.98
C PHE A 48 -31.83 -24.82 3.38
N PHE A 49 -32.01 -23.56 2.96
CA PHE A 49 -33.26 -22.81 3.18
C PHE A 49 -34.44 -23.35 2.37
N LEU A 50 -34.19 -23.91 1.19
CA LEU A 50 -35.21 -24.51 0.33
C LEU A 50 -35.61 -25.93 0.76
N SER A 51 -35.09 -26.43 1.89
CA SER A 51 -35.28 -27.82 2.34
C SER A 51 -34.99 -28.83 1.22
N TRP A 52 -34.03 -28.51 0.35
CA TRP A 52 -33.57 -29.44 -0.65
C TRP A 52 -33.03 -30.67 0.07
N GLU A 53 -33.49 -31.86 -0.30
CA GLU A 53 -32.98 -33.12 0.23
C GLU A 53 -31.90 -33.66 -0.72
N PRO A 54 -30.62 -33.31 -0.53
CA PRO A 54 -29.55 -33.90 -1.31
C PRO A 54 -29.45 -35.40 -1.05
N THR A 55 -29.05 -36.16 -2.07
CA THR A 55 -28.69 -37.58 -1.91
C THR A 55 -27.51 -37.72 -0.94
N GLU A 56 -27.31 -38.90 -0.34
CA GLU A 56 -26.27 -39.15 0.67
C GLU A 56 -24.84 -38.79 0.19
N TRP A 57 -24.54 -39.04 -1.08
CA TRP A 57 -23.28 -38.62 -1.71
C TRP A 57 -23.16 -37.09 -1.80
N GLN A 58 -24.26 -36.40 -2.17
CA GLN A 58 -24.30 -34.94 -2.24
C GLN A 58 -24.17 -34.31 -0.84
N LYS A 59 -24.79 -34.89 0.20
CA LYS A 59 -24.64 -34.45 1.61
C LYS A 59 -23.17 -34.48 2.04
N THR A 60 -22.47 -35.56 1.72
CA THR A 60 -21.06 -35.74 2.07
C THR A 60 -20.19 -34.69 1.39
N ILE A 61 -20.43 -34.44 0.10
CA ILE A 61 -19.72 -33.41 -0.67
C ILE A 61 -20.02 -32.00 -0.10
N LEU A 62 -21.30 -31.68 0.15
CA LEU A 62 -21.71 -30.37 0.69
C LEU A 62 -21.06 -30.11 2.06
N SER A 63 -21.05 -31.12 2.93
CA SER A 63 -20.41 -31.06 4.25
C SER A 63 -18.91 -30.78 4.13
N GLY A 64 -18.21 -31.51 3.23
CA GLY A 64 -16.80 -31.26 2.96
C GLY A 64 -16.51 -29.85 2.46
N VAL A 65 -17.33 -29.34 1.52
CA VAL A 65 -17.23 -27.97 0.99
C VAL A 65 -17.48 -26.94 2.09
N TYR A 66 -18.46 -27.16 2.96
CA TYR A 66 -18.77 -26.28 4.08
C TYR A 66 -17.60 -26.18 5.07
N ILE A 67 -17.02 -27.32 5.46
CA ILE A 67 -15.86 -27.36 6.37
C ILE A 67 -14.66 -26.64 5.73
N LEU A 68 -14.37 -26.90 4.46
CA LEU A 68 -13.30 -26.22 3.72
C LEU A 68 -13.50 -24.70 3.74
N GLN A 69 -14.73 -24.24 3.55
CA GLN A 69 -15.05 -22.82 3.53
C GLN A 69 -14.90 -22.15 4.90
N GLU A 70 -15.28 -22.83 5.98
CA GLU A 70 -15.04 -22.37 7.34
C GLU A 70 -13.54 -22.26 7.63
N VAL A 71 -12.75 -23.26 7.22
CA VAL A 71 -11.28 -23.24 7.37
C VAL A 71 -10.68 -22.07 6.59
N ILE A 72 -11.09 -21.86 5.33
CA ILE A 72 -10.62 -20.72 4.53
C ILE A 72 -11.02 -19.39 5.19
N GLY A 73 -12.24 -19.29 5.71
CA GLY A 73 -12.71 -18.11 6.44
C GLY A 73 -11.87 -17.79 7.67
N LEU A 74 -11.59 -18.81 8.49
CA LEU A 74 -10.69 -18.73 9.65
C LEU A 74 -9.28 -18.31 9.26
N CYS A 75 -8.73 -18.90 8.19
CA CYS A 75 -7.43 -18.50 7.66
C CYS A 75 -7.42 -17.02 7.28
N ILE A 76 -8.39 -16.57 6.48
CA ILE A 76 -8.49 -15.15 6.07
C ILE A 76 -8.58 -14.24 7.30
N LEU A 77 -9.43 -14.58 8.27
CA LEU A 77 -9.56 -13.82 9.52
C LEU A 77 -8.24 -13.74 10.30
N ALA A 78 -7.47 -14.83 10.36
CA ALA A 78 -6.15 -14.86 10.97
C ALA A 78 -5.10 -14.07 10.17
N PHE A 79 -5.23 -14.02 8.84
CA PHE A 79 -4.33 -13.25 7.97
C PHE A 79 -4.57 -11.74 8.03
N ILE A 80 -5.78 -11.27 8.35
CA ILE A 80 -6.09 -9.83 8.48
C ILE A 80 -5.14 -9.12 9.47
N PRO A 81 -5.01 -9.55 10.74
CA PRO A 81 -4.11 -8.88 11.69
C PRO A 81 -2.64 -9.00 11.27
N VAL A 82 -2.23 -10.14 10.69
CA VAL A 82 -0.86 -10.32 10.18
C VAL A 82 -0.54 -9.31 9.08
N MET A 83 -1.45 -9.15 8.12
CA MET A 83 -1.31 -8.18 7.04
C MET A 83 -1.32 -6.73 7.56
N LEU A 84 -2.11 -6.44 8.60
CA LEU A 84 -2.16 -5.13 9.22
C LEU A 84 -0.84 -4.79 9.92
N VAL A 85 -0.29 -5.71 10.70
CA VAL A 85 1.04 -5.54 11.33
C VAL A 85 2.13 -5.37 10.27
N LEU A 86 2.12 -6.21 9.23
CA LEU A 86 3.07 -6.12 8.14
C LEU A 86 3.00 -4.75 7.44
N ARG A 87 1.80 -4.23 7.20
CA ARG A 87 1.60 -2.89 6.62
C ARG A 87 2.18 -1.79 7.50
N ILE A 88 1.96 -1.84 8.82
CA ILE A 88 2.50 -0.84 9.75
C ILE A 88 4.04 -0.87 9.71
N ILE A 89 4.64 -2.06 9.76
CA ILE A 89 6.10 -2.22 9.72
C ILE A 89 6.67 -1.70 8.40
N LEU A 90 6.06 -2.08 7.27
CA LEU A 90 6.48 -1.62 5.95
C LEU A 90 6.36 -0.10 5.83
N GLY A 91 5.25 0.48 6.29
CA GLY A 91 5.05 1.93 6.30
C GLY A 91 6.14 2.66 7.07
N TYR A 92 6.43 2.21 8.30
CA TYR A 92 7.49 2.78 9.12
C TYR A 92 8.88 2.65 8.48
N LEU A 93 9.20 1.49 7.90
CA LEU A 93 10.47 1.29 7.19
C LEU A 93 10.56 2.19 5.96
N LEU A 94 9.47 2.36 5.21
CA LEU A 94 9.44 3.20 4.02
C LEU A 94 9.68 4.66 4.39
N GLU A 95 8.96 5.17 5.38
CA GLU A 95 9.08 6.56 5.83
C GLU A 95 10.52 6.87 6.26
N LYS A 96 11.12 5.98 7.05
CA LYS A 96 12.52 6.12 7.46
C LYS A 96 13.49 6.13 6.28
N ASN A 97 13.23 5.32 5.24
CA ASN A 97 14.07 5.31 4.05
C ASN A 97 13.89 6.56 3.19
N ILE A 98 12.68 7.11 3.10
CA ILE A 98 12.41 8.38 2.42
C ILE A 98 13.15 9.52 3.13
N GLN A 99 13.08 9.60 4.46
CA GLN A 99 13.80 10.61 5.24
C GLN A 99 15.31 10.55 5.01
N LYS A 100 15.90 9.34 5.02
CA LYS A 100 17.34 9.17 4.72
C LYS A 100 17.69 9.62 3.30
N LEU A 101 16.82 9.34 2.33
CA LEU A 101 17.04 9.75 0.95
C LEU A 101 16.99 11.27 0.82
N GLU A 102 16.05 11.92 1.50
CA GLU A 102 15.92 13.37 1.53
C GLU A 102 17.13 14.05 2.19
N GLU A 103 17.60 13.54 3.32
CA GLU A 103 18.83 14.02 3.96
C GLU A 103 20.06 13.89 3.03
N ALA A 104 20.19 12.75 2.33
CA ALA A 104 21.27 12.54 1.38
C ALA A 104 21.23 13.53 0.21
N ILE A 105 20.02 13.82 -0.32
CA ILE A 105 19.81 14.82 -1.38
C ILE A 105 20.15 16.23 -0.86
N CYS A 106 19.70 16.58 0.33
CA CYS A 106 19.98 17.88 0.95
C CYS A 106 21.48 18.08 1.16
N LYS A 107 22.18 17.07 1.68
CA LYS A 107 23.64 17.09 1.87
C LYS A 107 24.38 17.23 0.54
N ARG A 108 23.93 16.52 -0.51
CA ARG A 108 24.49 16.65 -1.87
C ARG A 108 24.33 18.07 -2.40
N ASN A 109 23.13 18.64 -2.32
CA ASN A 109 22.86 20.00 -2.81
C ASN A 109 23.66 21.08 -2.07
N LYS A 110 23.87 20.94 -0.74
CA LYS A 110 24.73 21.85 0.03
C LYS A 110 26.18 21.81 -0.47
N THR A 111 26.73 20.62 -0.70
CA THR A 111 28.10 20.45 -1.20
C THR A 111 28.26 21.01 -2.61
N THR A 112 27.26 20.85 -3.48
CA THR A 112 27.28 21.43 -4.83
C THR A 112 27.23 22.96 -4.79
N ARG A 113 26.39 23.56 -3.94
CA ARG A 113 26.33 25.02 -3.76
C ARG A 113 27.65 25.60 -3.24
N LEU A 114 28.25 24.98 -2.23
CA LEU A 114 29.54 25.41 -1.69
C LEU A 114 30.66 25.34 -2.73
N ARG A 115 30.65 24.31 -3.59
CA ARG A 115 31.59 24.18 -4.71
C ARG A 115 31.41 25.31 -5.72
N ASP A 116 30.18 25.64 -6.07
CA ASP A 116 29.88 26.70 -7.05
C ASP A 116 30.25 28.10 -6.51
N GLU A 117 30.11 28.35 -5.21
CA GLU A 117 30.53 29.59 -4.56
C GLU A 117 32.07 29.74 -4.53
N LEU A 118 32.79 28.68 -4.14
CA LEU A 118 34.26 28.66 -4.18
C LEU A 118 34.81 28.83 -5.59
N SER A 119 34.13 28.25 -6.59
CA SER A 119 34.47 28.45 -8.00
C SER A 119 34.28 29.91 -8.44
N LYS A 120 33.27 30.63 -7.94
CA LYS A 120 33.05 32.03 -8.31
C LYS A 120 34.04 32.98 -7.66
N GLU A 121 34.42 32.73 -6.40
CA GLU A 121 35.47 33.51 -5.74
C GLU A 121 36.85 33.34 -6.41
N SER A 122 37.19 32.14 -6.87
CA SER A 122 38.47 31.91 -7.55
C SER A 122 38.55 32.62 -8.91
N TRP A 123 37.43 32.74 -9.63
CA TRP A 123 37.37 33.48 -10.90
C TRP A 123 37.32 35.00 -10.68
N GLY A 124 36.68 35.48 -9.60
CA GLY A 124 36.66 36.90 -9.24
C GLY A 124 38.01 37.45 -8.76
N LYS A 125 38.87 36.61 -8.18
CA LYS A 125 40.22 37.02 -7.75
C LYS A 125 41.28 37.07 -8.86
N ASN A 126 41.07 36.36 -9.97
CA ASN A 126 42.05 36.30 -11.07
C ASN A 126 41.77 37.31 -12.20
N GLY A 127 40.72 38.14 -12.05
CA GLY A 127 40.30 39.14 -13.02
C GLY A 127 40.64 40.59 -12.65
N HIS A 128 41.52 40.81 -11.67
CA HIS A 128 41.97 42.13 -11.23
C HIS A 128 43.48 42.29 -11.40
#